data_AF-A0A8J4LW65-F1
#
_entry.id   AF-A0A8J4LW65-F1
#
_cell.length_a   1.000
_cell.length_b   1.000
_cell.length_c   1.000
_cell.angle_alpha   90.00
_cell.angle_beta   90.00
_cell.angle_gamma   90.00
#
_symmetry.space_group_name_H-M   'P 1'
#
loop_
_entity.id
_entity.type
_entity.pdbx_description
1 polymer ?
#
loop_
_entity_poly.entity_id
_entity_poly.type
_entity_poly.pdbx_seq_one_letter_code
_entity_poly.pdbx_strand_id
1 'polypeptide(L)'
;MADMGKTASTSGQDIDVAQLTKDPEKIKILMRRDPKFITRLISQLDKSMHTLLLEKLKRQEEIVAAEKEIAQINETIKTHITPNLERLNKAIVTKAELREGLAKQIEASMGNVRNLEQEARALIQKTRHTAGQLMRNTATQRLEEARGFSASEPTTTILKAAAASAGKPAPKLK
;
A
#
# COMPACT_ATOMS: atom_id res chain seq x y z
N MET A 1 25.62 -91.79 41.27
CA MET A 1 24.58 -92.17 40.29
C MET A 1 23.26 -91.80 40.94
N ALA A 2 22.42 -90.89 40.45
CA ALA A 2 22.07 -90.57 39.08
C ALA A 2 21.84 -89.06 38.89
N ASP A 3 22.29 -88.56 37.75
CA ASP A 3 22.07 -87.21 37.21
C ASP A 3 20.69 -87.20 36.55
N MET A 4 19.74 -86.44 37.10
CA MET A 4 18.43 -86.25 36.49
C MET A 4 18.51 -85.11 35.48
N GLY A 5 18.48 -85.49 34.21
CA GLY A 5 18.47 -84.62 33.05
C GLY A 5 17.38 -83.54 33.12
N LYS A 6 17.85 -82.29 33.15
CA LYS A 6 17.03 -81.09 33.03
C LYS A 6 16.62 -80.92 31.56
N THR A 7 15.47 -81.45 31.15
CA THR A 7 14.85 -81.15 29.86
C THR A 7 14.32 -79.73 29.88
N ALA A 8 15.14 -78.77 29.46
CA ALA A 8 14.70 -77.41 29.18
C ALA A 8 13.76 -77.43 27.98
N SER A 9 12.46 -77.37 28.24
CA SER A 9 11.44 -77.19 27.22
C SER A 9 11.49 -75.74 26.73
N THR A 10 12.14 -75.52 25.58
CA THR A 10 12.27 -74.21 24.90
C THR A 10 11.01 -73.88 24.08
N SER A 11 9.84 -74.00 24.70
CA SER A 11 8.54 -73.90 24.03
C SER A 11 7.94 -72.48 24.00
N GLY A 12 8.74 -71.43 24.18
CA GLY A 12 8.22 -70.06 24.20
C GLY A 12 9.23 -68.93 23.99
N GLN A 13 10.44 -69.22 23.52
CA GLN A 13 11.40 -68.16 23.18
C GLN A 13 11.06 -67.59 21.80
N ASP A 14 10.81 -66.28 21.76
CA ASP A 14 10.77 -65.53 20.51
C ASP A 14 12.13 -65.66 19.81
N ILE A 15 12.11 -66.25 18.62
CA ILE A 15 13.29 -66.53 17.84
C ILE A 15 13.82 -65.21 17.24
N ASP A 16 15.01 -64.78 17.66
CA ASP A 16 15.67 -63.59 17.09
C ASP A 16 16.27 -63.91 15.70
N VAL A 17 15.46 -63.67 14.67
CA VAL A 17 15.78 -63.95 13.25
C VAL A 17 17.01 -63.17 12.77
N ALA A 18 17.28 -61.99 13.34
CA ALA A 18 18.42 -61.14 12.97
C ALA A 18 19.77 -61.70 13.47
N GLN A 19 19.75 -62.53 14.52
CA GLN A 19 20.94 -63.22 15.01
C GLN A 19 21.18 -64.56 14.32
N LEU A 20 20.12 -65.23 13.85
CA LEU A 20 20.21 -66.52 13.15
C LEU A 20 20.85 -66.43 11.77
N THR A 21 20.63 -65.33 11.05
CA THR A 21 21.21 -65.08 9.72
C THR A 21 22.74 -64.96 9.74
N LYS A 22 23.34 -64.73 10.91
CA LYS A 22 24.79 -64.56 11.08
C LYS A 22 25.54 -65.87 11.31
N ASP A 23 24.85 -66.98 11.58
CA ASP A 23 25.49 -68.23 12.02
C ASP A 23 24.74 -69.48 11.51
N PRO A 24 25.07 -69.96 10.29
CA PRO A 24 24.30 -71.00 9.61
C PRO A 24 24.37 -72.38 10.28
N GLU A 25 25.43 -72.66 11.05
CA GLU A 25 25.56 -73.93 11.78
C GLU A 25 24.61 -73.99 12.99
N LYS A 26 24.32 -72.85 13.63
CA LYS A 26 23.30 -72.78 14.69
C LYS A 26 21.90 -73.09 14.15
N ILE A 27 21.59 -72.67 12.93
CA ILE A 27 20.32 -72.99 12.27
C ILE A 27 20.17 -74.51 12.10
N LYS A 28 21.21 -75.20 11.59
CA LYS A 28 21.18 -76.66 11.42
C LYS A 28 20.98 -77.41 12.74
N ILE A 29 21.61 -76.94 13.83
CA ILE A 29 21.46 -77.53 15.17
C ILE A 29 20.03 -77.32 15.69
N LEU A 30 19.47 -76.12 15.53
CA LEU A 30 18.10 -75.81 15.95
C LEU A 30 17.05 -76.59 15.15
N MET A 31 17.26 -76.78 13.84
CA MET A 31 16.40 -77.60 12.99
C MET A 31 16.42 -79.09 13.37
N ARG A 32 17.58 -79.64 13.78
CA ARG A 32 17.69 -81.04 14.23
C ARG A 32 17.07 -81.26 15.61
N ARG A 33 17.17 -80.28 16.49
CA ARG A 33 16.72 -80.36 17.89
C ARG A 33 15.24 -80.02 18.06
N ASP A 34 14.70 -79.15 17.20
CA ASP A 34 13.29 -78.81 17.16
C ASP A 34 12.70 -78.98 15.75
N PRO A 35 11.95 -80.07 15.49
CA PRO A 35 11.33 -80.31 14.19
C PRO A 35 10.23 -79.28 13.84
N LYS A 36 9.75 -78.48 14.79
CA LYS A 36 8.77 -77.41 14.55
C LYS A 36 9.41 -76.02 14.41
N PHE A 37 10.74 -75.93 14.42
CA PHE A 37 11.49 -74.67 14.38
C PHE A 37 11.14 -73.82 13.14
N ILE A 38 11.11 -74.46 11.97
CA ILE A 38 10.76 -73.82 10.70
C ILE A 38 9.31 -73.31 10.72
N THR A 39 8.36 -74.09 11.25
CA THR A 39 6.97 -73.67 11.37
C THR A 39 6.83 -72.44 12.27
N ARG A 40 7.56 -72.38 13.40
CA ARG A 40 7.56 -71.21 14.30
C ARG A 40 8.14 -69.97 13.63
N LEU A 41 9.24 -70.11 12.88
CA LEU A 41 9.83 -69.02 12.10
C LEU A 41 8.87 -68.46 11.04
N ILE A 42 8.20 -69.35 10.30
CA ILE A 42 7.19 -68.94 9.30
C ILE A 42 6.06 -68.17 9.99
N SER A 43 5.52 -68.67 11.11
CA SER A 43 4.48 -67.97 11.86
C SER A 43 4.92 -66.61 12.42
N GLN A 44 6.19 -66.44 12.78
CA GLN A 44 6.72 -65.13 13.21
C GLN A 44 6.88 -64.17 12.03
N LEU A 45 7.34 -64.66 10.87
CA LEU A 45 7.41 -63.87 9.65
C LEU A 45 6.02 -63.37 9.25
N ASP A 46 5.01 -64.26 9.26
CA ASP A 46 3.63 -63.90 8.96
C ASP A 46 3.08 -62.82 9.89
N LYS A 47 3.35 -62.92 11.20
CA LYS A 47 2.98 -61.87 12.18
C LYS A 47 3.66 -60.55 11.86
N SER A 48 4.97 -60.56 11.58
CA SER A 48 5.72 -59.34 11.27
C SER A 48 5.25 -58.68 9.97
N MET A 49 4.96 -59.47 8.93
CA MET A 49 4.40 -58.98 7.68
C MET A 49 3.00 -58.42 7.87
N HIS A 50 2.15 -59.08 8.67
CA HIS A 50 0.81 -58.58 8.96
C HIS A 50 0.86 -57.21 9.66
N THR A 51 1.73 -57.05 10.67
CA THR A 51 1.93 -55.75 11.33
C THR A 51 2.42 -54.68 10.35
N LEU A 52 3.39 -55.00 9.49
CA LEU A 52 3.89 -54.08 8.46
C LEU A 52 2.80 -53.68 7.45
N LEU A 53 1.94 -54.63 7.06
CA LEU A 53 0.85 -54.37 6.13
C LEU A 53 -0.20 -53.45 6.76
N LEU A 54 -0.56 -53.67 8.03
CA LEU A 54 -1.46 -52.79 8.76
C LEU A 54 -0.89 -51.37 8.90
N GLU A 55 0.39 -51.25 9.23
CA GLU A 55 1.06 -49.95 9.32
C GLU A 55 1.09 -49.24 7.96
N LYS A 56 1.39 -49.97 6.88
CA LYS A 56 1.37 -49.43 5.52
C LYS A 56 -0.03 -48.91 5.16
N LEU A 57 -1.08 -49.68 5.43
CA LEU A 57 -2.46 -49.27 5.16
C LEU A 57 -2.82 -48.01 5.94
N LYS A 58 -2.50 -47.97 7.23
CA LYS A 58 -2.74 -46.78 8.07
C LYS A 58 -2.04 -45.54 7.53
N ARG A 59 -0.75 -45.63 7.18
CA ARG A 59 0.00 -44.51 6.60
C ARG A 59 -0.58 -44.09 5.24
N GLN A 60 -1.08 -45.04 4.46
CA GLN A 60 -1.72 -44.73 3.17
C GLN A 60 -3.03 -43.99 3.37
N GLU A 61 -3.84 -44.36 4.36
CA GLU A 61 -5.07 -43.63 4.72
C GLU A 61 -4.76 -42.22 5.21
N GLU A 62 -3.72 -42.04 6.02
CA GLU A 62 -3.24 -40.73 6.48
C GLU A 62 -2.81 -39.82 5.31
N ILE A 63 -2.09 -40.38 4.32
CA ILE A 63 -1.71 -39.65 3.10
C ILE A 63 -2.95 -39.20 2.33
N VAL A 64 -3.91 -40.11 2.10
CA VAL A 64 -5.15 -39.78 1.38
C VAL A 64 -5.96 -38.72 2.12
N ALA A 65 -5.98 -38.74 3.46
CA ALA A 65 -6.64 -37.71 4.25
C ALA A 65 -5.94 -36.35 4.10
N ALA A 66 -4.61 -36.31 4.18
CA ALA A 66 -3.83 -35.09 4.00
C ALA A 66 -3.97 -34.51 2.58
N GLU A 67 -4.00 -35.36 1.55
CA GLU A 67 -4.25 -34.93 0.16
C GLU A 67 -5.62 -34.25 -0.01
N LYS A 68 -6.66 -34.78 0.66
CA LYS A 68 -7.98 -34.15 0.67
C LYS A 68 -7.98 -32.79 1.36
N GLU A 69 -7.28 -32.68 2.50
CA GLU A 69 -7.16 -31.40 3.21
C GLU A 69 -6.41 -30.35 2.36
N ILE A 70 -5.31 -30.75 1.72
CA ILE A 70 -4.57 -29.90 0.77
C ILE A 70 -5.48 -29.45 -0.38
N ALA A 71 -6.31 -30.35 -0.92
CA ALA A 71 -7.24 -30.00 -1.99
C ALA A 71 -8.27 -28.95 -1.53
N GLN A 72 -8.83 -29.08 -0.33
CA GLN A 72 -9.77 -28.11 0.24
C GLN A 72 -9.13 -26.74 0.48
N ILE A 73 -7.90 -26.72 0.99
CA ILE A 73 -7.11 -25.49 1.16
C ILE A 73 -6.88 -24.82 -0.20
N ASN A 74 -6.45 -25.58 -1.21
CA ASN A 74 -6.23 -25.06 -2.55
C ASN A 74 -7.51 -24.51 -3.18
N GLU A 75 -8.65 -25.16 -2.97
CA GLU A 75 -9.94 -24.66 -3.41
C GLU A 75 -10.27 -23.32 -2.74
N THR A 76 -10.09 -23.23 -1.42
CA THR A 76 -10.31 -21.99 -0.66
C THR A 76 -9.43 -20.84 -1.14
N ILE A 77 -8.15 -21.12 -1.42
CA ILE A 77 -7.23 -20.13 -1.99
C ILE A 77 -7.77 -19.63 -3.32
N LYS A 78 -8.17 -20.54 -4.21
CA LYS A 78 -8.63 -20.23 -5.56
C LYS A 78 -9.95 -19.46 -5.57
N THR A 79 -10.92 -19.87 -4.75
CA THR A 79 -12.29 -19.34 -4.80
C THR A 79 -12.47 -18.08 -3.97
N HIS A 80 -11.71 -17.92 -2.88
CA HIS A 80 -11.91 -16.81 -1.95
C HIS A 80 -10.69 -15.89 -1.86
N ILE A 81 -9.49 -16.43 -1.70
CA ILE A 81 -8.31 -15.60 -1.37
C ILE A 81 -7.81 -14.85 -2.60
N THR A 82 -7.51 -15.54 -3.69
CA THR A 82 -7.02 -14.93 -4.93
C THR A 82 -7.94 -13.83 -5.48
N PRO A 83 -9.26 -14.05 -5.68
CA PRO A 83 -10.12 -13.01 -6.23
C PRO A 83 -10.29 -11.82 -5.28
N ASN A 84 -10.27 -12.03 -3.97
CA ASN A 84 -10.33 -10.94 -3.00
C ASN A 84 -9.07 -10.07 -3.05
N LEU A 85 -7.89 -10.68 -3.17
CA LEU A 85 -6.63 -9.95 -3.34
C LEU A 85 -6.60 -9.15 -4.64
N GLU A 86 -7.06 -9.73 -5.75
CA GLU A 86 -7.18 -9.01 -7.02
C GLU A 86 -8.15 -7.82 -6.92
N ARG A 87 -9.30 -8.00 -6.27
CA ARG A 87 -10.27 -6.92 -6.04
C ARG A 87 -9.68 -5.80 -5.19
N LEU A 88 -8.96 -6.14 -4.11
CA LEU A 88 -8.29 -5.16 -3.27
C LEU A 88 -7.22 -4.39 -4.04
N ASN A 89 -6.43 -5.09 -4.86
CA ASN A 89 -5.40 -4.45 -5.68
C ASN A 89 -6.00 -3.45 -6.68
N LYS A 90 -7.09 -3.83 -7.36
CA LYS A 90 -7.83 -2.91 -8.25
C LYS A 90 -8.33 -1.68 -7.48
N ALA A 91 -8.92 -1.87 -6.29
CA ALA A 91 -9.39 -0.76 -5.47
C ALA A 91 -8.26 0.19 -5.04
N ILE A 92 -7.09 -0.35 -4.70
CA ILE A 92 -5.90 0.45 -4.35
C ILE A 92 -5.46 1.31 -5.54
N VAL A 93 -5.37 0.72 -6.74
CA VAL A 93 -4.99 1.44 -7.97
C VAL A 93 -5.98 2.57 -8.24
N THR A 94 -7.28 2.30 -8.24
CA THR A 94 -8.30 3.33 -8.47
C THR A 94 -8.25 4.45 -7.43
N LYS A 95 -8.00 4.13 -6.15
CA LYS A 95 -7.84 5.17 -5.12
C LYS A 95 -6.55 5.98 -5.28
N ALA A 96 -5.47 5.37 -5.75
CA ALA A 96 -4.23 6.08 -6.04
C ALA A 96 -4.42 7.09 -7.18
N GLU A 97 -5.11 6.68 -8.27
CA GLU A 97 -5.47 7.55 -9.39
C GLU A 97 -6.38 8.71 -8.93
N LEU A 98 -7.40 8.42 -8.11
CA LEU A 98 -8.27 9.44 -7.54
C LEU A 98 -7.47 10.45 -6.71
N ARG A 99 -6.54 9.98 -5.87
CA ARG A 99 -5.68 10.84 -5.04
C ARG A 99 -4.82 11.74 -5.92
N GLU A 100 -4.24 11.21 -7.00
CA GLU A 100 -3.45 12.01 -7.94
C GLU A 100 -4.30 13.06 -8.65
N GLY A 101 -5.51 12.70 -9.09
CA GLY A 101 -6.46 13.63 -9.69
C GLY A 101 -6.84 14.77 -8.73
N LEU A 102 -7.14 14.45 -7.47
CA LEU A 102 -7.44 15.45 -6.44
C LEU A 102 -6.23 16.34 -6.13
N ALA A 103 -5.02 15.80 -6.10
CA ALA A 103 -3.81 16.59 -5.90
C ALA A 103 -3.63 17.63 -7.02
N LYS A 104 -3.82 17.24 -8.29
CA LYS A 104 -3.78 18.15 -9.45
C LYS A 104 -4.87 19.22 -9.37
N GLN A 105 -6.08 18.87 -8.95
CA GLN A 105 -7.18 19.83 -8.76
C GLN A 105 -6.88 20.85 -7.66
N ILE A 106 -6.32 20.40 -6.53
CA ILE A 106 -5.89 21.29 -5.44
C ILE A 106 -4.81 22.24 -5.93
N GLU A 107 -3.79 21.73 -6.64
CA GLU A 107 -2.71 22.55 -7.18
C GLU A 107 -3.22 23.62 -8.16
N ALA A 108 -4.12 23.25 -9.07
CA ALA A 108 -4.76 24.19 -9.99
C ALA A 108 -5.57 25.26 -9.24
N SER A 109 -6.35 24.85 -8.22
CA SER A 109 -7.11 25.78 -7.39
C SER A 109 -6.21 26.76 -6.63
N MET A 110 -5.11 26.28 -6.05
CA MET A 110 -4.12 27.15 -5.40
C MET A 110 -3.48 28.14 -6.39
N GLY A 111 -3.20 27.69 -7.61
CA GLY A 111 -2.72 28.57 -8.70
C GLY A 111 -3.72 29.69 -9.00
N ASN A 112 -5.00 29.35 -9.13
CA ASN A 112 -6.07 30.33 -9.35
C ASN A 112 -6.19 31.33 -8.21
N VAL A 113 -6.12 30.88 -6.95
CA VAL A 113 -6.15 31.77 -5.78
C VAL A 113 -4.98 32.75 -5.79
N ARG A 114 -3.76 32.29 -6.12
CA ARG A 114 -2.59 33.18 -6.24
C ARG A 114 -2.77 34.22 -7.34
N ASN A 115 -3.32 33.82 -8.49
CA ASN A 115 -3.60 34.75 -9.59
C ASN A 115 -4.63 35.82 -9.17
N LEU A 116 -5.74 35.39 -8.55
CA LEU A 116 -6.76 36.30 -8.01
C LEU A 116 -6.19 37.26 -6.97
N GLU A 117 -5.28 36.78 -6.11
CA GLU A 117 -4.59 37.63 -5.13
C GLU A 117 -3.73 38.70 -5.82
N GLN A 118 -2.99 38.33 -6.87
CA GLN A 118 -2.18 39.27 -7.66
C GLN A 118 -3.06 40.31 -8.35
N GLU A 119 -4.17 39.89 -8.96
CA GLU A 119 -5.13 40.79 -9.61
C GLU A 119 -5.75 41.76 -8.60
N ALA A 120 -6.16 41.27 -7.42
CA ALA A 120 -6.70 42.10 -6.35
C ALA A 120 -5.67 43.14 -5.88
N ARG A 121 -4.40 42.75 -5.70
CA ARG A 121 -3.31 43.69 -5.33
C ARG A 121 -3.09 44.75 -6.40
N ALA A 122 -3.07 44.35 -7.68
CA ALA A 122 -2.93 45.27 -8.80
C ALA A 122 -4.09 46.27 -8.87
N LEU A 123 -5.32 45.80 -8.65
CA LEU A 123 -6.51 46.64 -8.61
C LEU A 123 -6.45 47.65 -7.45
N ILE A 124 -6.06 47.21 -6.24
CA ILE A 124 -5.89 48.09 -5.08
C ILE A 124 -4.86 49.18 -5.38
N GLN A 125 -3.72 48.84 -6.00
CA GLN A 125 -2.71 49.81 -6.39
C GLN A 125 -3.23 50.82 -7.41
N LYS A 126 -3.93 50.35 -8.45
CA LYS A 126 -4.54 51.21 -9.47
C LYS A 126 -5.56 52.17 -8.86
N THR A 127 -6.43 51.68 -7.99
CA THR A 127 -7.44 52.51 -7.30
C THR A 127 -6.78 53.57 -6.42
N ARG A 128 -5.74 53.22 -5.65
CA ARG A 128 -4.97 54.19 -4.85
C ARG A 128 -4.33 55.27 -5.71
N HIS A 129 -3.72 54.88 -6.83
CA HIS A 129 -3.11 55.82 -7.77
C HIS A 129 -4.14 56.78 -8.37
N THR A 130 -5.26 56.25 -8.87
CA THR A 130 -6.34 57.06 -9.44
C THR A 130 -6.95 58.00 -8.41
N ALA A 131 -7.21 57.54 -7.18
CA ALA A 131 -7.70 58.39 -6.10
C ALA A 131 -6.71 59.51 -5.76
N GLY A 132 -5.41 59.22 -5.70
CA GLY A 132 -4.37 60.22 -5.46
C GLY A 132 -4.18 61.22 -6.62
N GLN A 133 -4.39 60.79 -7.87
CA GLN A 133 -4.44 61.72 -9.01
C GLN A 133 -5.67 62.62 -8.94
N LEU A 134 -6.84 62.05 -8.64
CA LEU A 134 -8.09 62.81 -8.57
C LEU A 134 -8.05 63.84 -7.44
N MET A 135 -7.55 63.48 -6.26
CA MET A 135 -7.29 64.41 -5.15
C MET A 135 -6.37 65.57 -5.56
N ARG A 136 -5.27 65.27 -6.24
CA ARG A 136 -4.33 66.30 -6.73
C ARG A 136 -4.99 67.20 -7.76
N ASN A 137 -5.67 66.64 -8.76
CA ASN A 137 -6.34 67.42 -9.79
C ASN A 137 -7.42 68.33 -9.20
N THR A 138 -8.25 67.82 -8.27
CA THR A 138 -9.27 68.63 -7.58
C THR A 138 -8.64 69.73 -6.73
N ALA A 139 -7.53 69.45 -6.03
CA ALA A 139 -6.83 70.48 -5.25
C ALA A 139 -6.23 71.56 -6.15
N THR A 140 -5.61 71.17 -7.27
CA THR A 140 -5.09 72.11 -8.28
C THR A 140 -6.22 72.97 -8.84
N GLN A 141 -7.33 72.36 -9.25
CA GLN A 141 -8.48 73.08 -9.81
C GLN A 141 -9.06 74.09 -8.80
N ARG A 142 -9.24 73.69 -7.53
CA ARG A 142 -9.70 74.63 -6.48
C ARG A 142 -8.72 75.78 -6.22
N LEU A 143 -7.41 75.53 -6.31
CA LEU A 143 -6.40 76.58 -6.20
C LEU A 143 -6.45 77.54 -7.38
N GLU A 144 -6.65 77.03 -8.60
CA GLU A 144 -6.82 77.85 -9.80
C GLU A 144 -8.09 78.69 -9.72
N GLU A 145 -9.22 78.10 -9.30
CA GLU A 145 -10.49 78.81 -9.07
C GLU A 145 -10.33 79.93 -8.02
N ALA A 146 -9.67 79.64 -6.89
CA ALA A 146 -9.45 80.62 -5.84
C ALA A 146 -8.49 81.75 -6.25
N ARG A 147 -7.51 81.47 -7.13
CA ARG A 147 -6.57 82.47 -7.66
C ARG A 147 -7.14 83.26 -8.83
N GLY A 148 -8.18 82.75 -9.49
CA GLY A 148 -8.80 83.37 -10.68
C GLY A 148 -7.99 83.19 -11.97
N PHE A 149 -6.89 82.44 -11.95
CA PHE A 149 -6.03 82.18 -13.12
C PHE A 149 -5.39 80.79 -13.02
N SER A 150 -5.18 80.12 -14.16
CA SER A 150 -4.55 78.78 -14.18
C SER A 150 -3.07 78.83 -13.82
N ALA A 151 -2.60 77.83 -13.07
CA ALA A 151 -1.18 77.64 -12.79
C ALA A 151 -0.43 77.00 -13.98
N SER A 152 -1.16 76.48 -14.97
CA SER A 152 -0.62 75.92 -16.21
C SER A 152 -0.41 76.97 -17.30
N GLU A 153 -1.06 78.13 -17.19
CA GLU A 153 -0.77 79.27 -18.04
C GLU A 153 0.46 80.04 -17.51
N PRO A 154 1.50 80.24 -18.32
CA PRO A 154 2.66 81.00 -17.90
C PRO A 154 2.25 82.43 -17.52
N THR A 155 2.73 82.95 -16.39
CA THR A 155 2.40 84.29 -15.86
C THR A 155 2.54 85.43 -16.88
N THR A 156 3.35 85.23 -17.92
CA THR A 156 3.50 86.14 -19.05
C THR A 156 2.22 86.38 -19.86
N THR A 157 1.32 85.39 -20.00
CA THR A 157 0.04 85.58 -20.73
C THR A 157 -0.98 86.34 -19.89
N ILE A 158 -1.02 86.10 -18.58
CA ILE A 158 -1.92 86.80 -17.64
C ILE A 158 -1.58 88.29 -17.56
N LEU A 159 -0.30 88.63 -17.46
CA LEU A 159 0.17 90.02 -17.41
C LEU A 159 -0.13 90.78 -18.71
N LYS A 160 -0.08 90.11 -19.86
CA LYS A 160 -0.38 90.71 -21.16
C LYS A 160 -1.88 91.02 -21.33
N ALA A 161 -2.75 90.17 -20.81
CA ALA A 161 -4.19 90.41 -20.79
C ALA A 161 -4.60 91.54 -19.82
N ALA A 162 -3.97 91.62 -18.65
CA ALA A 162 -4.20 92.69 -17.68
C ALA A 162 -3.72 94.06 -18.20
N ALA A 163 -2.58 94.12 -18.89
CA ALA A 163 -2.11 95.33 -19.56
C ALA A 163 -3.05 95.79 -20.68
N ALA A 164 -3.71 94.86 -21.39
CA ALA A 164 -4.66 95.18 -22.44
C ALA A 164 -6.03 95.68 -21.90
N SER A 165 -6.44 95.27 -20.70
CA SER A 165 -7.69 95.74 -20.08
C SER A 165 -7.54 97.06 -19.32
N ALA A 166 -6.36 97.36 -18.76
CA ALA A 166 -6.06 98.62 -18.09
C ALA A 166 -5.97 99.85 -19.04
N GLY A 167 -5.93 99.63 -20.35
CA GLY A 167 -5.86 100.68 -21.37
C GLY A 167 -7.21 101.21 -21.86
N LYS A 168 -8.37 100.72 -21.36
CA LYS A 168 -9.68 101.23 -21.78
C LYS A 168 -10.13 102.37 -20.85
N PRO A 169 -10.36 103.60 -21.37
CA PRO A 169 -10.83 104.71 -20.56
C PRO A 169 -12.26 104.47 -20.07
N ALA A 170 -12.56 104.93 -18.85
CA ALA A 170 -13.90 104.88 -18.27
C ALA A 170 -14.95 105.53 -19.20
N PRO A 171 -16.16 104.96 -19.33
CA PRO A 171 -17.20 105.53 -20.17
C PRO A 171 -17.64 106.87 -19.57
N LYS A 172 -17.64 107.92 -20.39
CA LYS A 172 -18.15 109.23 -19.98
C LYS A 172 -19.64 109.12 -19.67
N LEU A 173 -20.00 109.44 -18.43
CA LEU A 173 -21.38 109.70 -18.00
C LEU A 173 -21.94 110.84 -18.86
N LYS A 174 -23.10 110.60 -19.48
CA LYS A 174 -23.98 111.62 -20.07
C LYS A 174 -25.14 111.86 -19.13
#